data_AF-A0A016A8M6-F1
#
_entry.id   AF-A0A016A8M6-F1
#
_cell.length_a   1.000
_cell.length_b   1.000
_cell.length_c   1.000
_cell.angle_alpha   90.00
_cell.angle_beta   90.00
_cell.angle_gamma   90.00
#
_symmetry.space_group_name_H-M   'P 1'
#
loop_
_entity.id
_entity.type
_entity.pdbx_description
1 polymer ?
#
loop_
_entity_poly.entity_id
_entity_poly.type
_entity_poly.pdbx_seq_one_letter_code
_entity_poly.pdbx_strand_id
1 'polypeptide(L)' 'MLERTSDGGYYAWLTVNMQCNAYGDSPEEAVKNLEQTMEDLVEEMYLVEDFI' A
#
# COMPACT_ATOMS: atom_id res chain seq x y z
N MET A 1 -9.28 -2.59 -0.72
CA MET A 1 -9.87 -3.66 0.12
C MET A 1 -9.20 -3.57 1.49
N LEU A 2 -9.90 -3.91 2.57
CA LEU A 2 -9.37 -3.91 3.93
C LEU A 2 -9.81 -5.19 4.64
N GLU A 3 -8.88 -5.90 5.26
CA GLU A 3 -9.16 -7.09 6.07
C GLU A 3 -8.48 -7.02 7.43
N ARG A 4 -9.18 -7.51 8.44
CA ARG A 4 -8.67 -7.59 9.82
C ARG A 4 -7.96 -8.92 10.04
N THR A 5 -6.79 -8.89 10.64
CA THR A 5 -6.00 -10.07 11.00
C THR A 5 -6.42 -10.64 12.35
N SER A 6 -6.08 -11.91 12.61
CA SER A 6 -6.44 -12.59 13.85
C SER A 6 -5.79 -12.02 15.11
N ASP A 7 -4.65 -11.34 14.96
CA ASP A 7 -3.92 -10.63 16.01
C ASP A 7 -4.45 -9.19 16.25
N GLY A 8 -5.41 -8.74 15.44
CA GLY A 8 -6.18 -7.52 15.68
C GLY A 8 -5.81 -6.33 14.80
N GLY A 9 -4.73 -6.41 14.02
CA GLY A 9 -4.37 -5.42 13.01
C GLY A 9 -5.12 -5.57 11.69
N TYR A 10 -4.65 -4.84 10.68
CA TYR A 10 -5.34 -4.71 9.40
C TYR A 10 -4.37 -4.74 8.23
N TYR A 11 -4.75 -5.44 7.17
CA TYR A 11 -4.14 -5.33 5.85
C TYR A 11 -5.06 -4.57 4.91
N ALA A 12 -4.50 -3.61 4.18
CA ALA A 12 -5.14 -2.91 3.08
C ALA A 12 -4.43 -3.25 1.77
N TRP A 13 -5.18 -3.40 0.67
CA TRP A 13 -4.60 -3.58 -0.68
C TRP A 13 -5.48 -3.01 -1.79
N LEU A 14 -4.86 -2.76 -2.94
CA LEU A 14 -5.58 -2.38 -4.16
C LEU A 14 -6.29 -3.60 -4.74
N THR A 15 -7.57 -3.46 -5.09
CA THR A 15 -8.33 -4.56 -5.72
C THR A 15 -7.78 -4.95 -7.09
N VAL A 16 -7.12 -4.01 -7.76
CA VAL A 16 -6.48 -4.21 -9.07
C VAL A 16 -5.05 -4.73 -8.97
N ASN A 17 -4.44 -4.68 -7.78
CA ASN A 17 -3.09 -5.18 -7.53
C ASN A 17 -2.94 -5.58 -6.06
N MET A 18 -3.17 -6.86 -5.76
CA MET A 18 -3.09 -7.39 -4.39
C MET A 18 -1.65 -7.42 -3.85
N GLN A 19 -0.62 -7.32 -4.71
CA GLN A 19 0.77 -7.20 -4.26
C GLN A 19 1.05 -5.81 -3.68
N CYS A 20 0.31 -4.78 -4.11
CA CYS A 20 0.30 -3.48 -3.47
C CYS A 20 -0.59 -3.55 -2.23
N ASN A 21 0.04 -3.86 -1.09
CA ASN A 21 -0.61 -4.04 0.20
C ASN A 21 0.24 -3.43 1.31
N ALA A 22 -0.42 -3.04 2.40
CA ALA A 22 0.25 -2.55 3.60
C ALA A 22 -0.50 -3.00 4.86
N TYR A 23 0.25 -3.16 5.95
CA TYR A 23 -0.27 -3.47 7.27
C TYR A 23 -0.37 -2.21 8.14
N GLY A 24 -1.31 -2.19 9.08
CA GLY A 24 -1.38 -1.20 10.16
C GLY A 24 -2.13 -1.73 11.38
N ASP A 25 -1.88 -1.16 12.56
CA ASP A 25 -2.54 -1.59 13.80
C ASP A 25 -3.99 -1.10 13.87
N SER A 26 -4.34 -0.10 13.06
CA SER A 26 -5.70 0.41 12.85
C SER A 26 -6.08 0.39 11.36
N PRO A 27 -7.38 0.40 11.03
CA PRO A 27 -7.85 0.55 9.64
C PRO A 27 -7.25 1.76 8.94
N GLU A 28 -7.22 2.90 9.64
CA GLU A 28 -6.74 4.17 9.11
C GLU A 28 -5.24 4.13 8.84
N GLU A 29 -4.48 3.51 9.74
CA GLU A 29 -3.05 3.33 9.56
C GLU A 29 -2.73 2.39 8.39
N ALA A 30 -3.44 1.27 8.24
CA ALA A 30 -3.23 0.35 7.13
C ALA A 30 -3.51 1.03 5.77
N VAL A 31 -4.54 1.87 5.69
CA VAL A 31 -4.85 2.67 4.49
C VAL A 31 -3.76 3.71 4.24
N LYS A 32 -3.32 4.44 5.26
CA LYS A 32 -2.25 5.45 5.12
C LYS A 32 -0.93 4.83 4.66
N ASN A 33 -0.58 3.66 5.20
CA ASN A 33 0.62 2.94 4.79
C ASN A 33 0.50 2.43 3.35
N LEU A 34 -0.71 2.06 2.91
CA LEU A 34 -0.97 1.69 1.52
C LEU A 34 -0.84 2.89 0.57
N GLU A 35 -1.30 4.07 0.97
CA GLU A 35 -1.12 5.31 0.21
C GLU A 35 0.38 5.60 0.01
N GLN A 36 1.20 5.51 1.07
CA GLN A 36 2.64 5.68 0.95
C GLN A 36 3.27 4.64 0.00
N THR A 37 2.87 3.37 0.12
CA THR A 37 3.37 2.31 -0.77
C THR A 37 3.03 2.60 -2.24
N MET A 38 1.86 3.19 -2.50
CA MET A 38 1.46 3.60 -3.84
C MET A 38 2.25 4.80 -4.34
N GLU A 39 2.51 5.80 -3.48
CA GLU A 39 3.36 6.94 -3.81
C GLU A 39 4.78 6.48 -4.18
N ASP A 40 5.39 5.62 -3.37
CA ASP A 40 6.73 5.08 -3.62
C ASP A 40 6.79 4.33 -4.97
N LEU A 41 5.78 3.51 -5.29
CA LEU A 41 5.68 2.81 -6.58
C LEU A 41 5.58 3.78 -7.77
N VAL A 42 4.82 4.86 -7.61
CA VAL A 42 4.64 5.87 -8.65
C VAL A 42 5.93 6.67 -8.84
N GLU A 43 6.60 7.06 -7.76
CA GLU A 43 7.90 7.73 -7.81
C GLU A 43 8.97 6.85 -8.48
N GLU A 44 9.04 5.55 -8.15
CA GLU A 44 9.94 4.62 -8.83
C GLU A 44 9.68 4.55 -10.34
N MET A 45 8.42 4.57 -10.77
CA MET A 45 8.08 4.60 -12.20
C MET A 45 8.56 5.88 -12.88
N TYR A 46 8.41 7.04 -12.25
CA TYR A 46 8.85 8.33 -12.82
C TYR A 46 10.38 8.47 -12.81
N LEU A 47 11.09 7.96 -11.81
CA LEU A 47 12.57 7.97 -11.77
C LEU A 47 13.20 7.09 -12.86
N VAL A 48 12.46 6.12 -13.41
CA VAL A 48 12.92 5.32 -14.56
C VAL A 48 12.85 6.12 -15.87
N GLU A 49 11.99 7.14 -15.97
CA GLU A 49 11.80 7.92 -17.19
C GLU A 49 12.90 8.98 -17.45
N ASP A 50 13.69 9.36 -16.44
CA ASP A 50 14.77 10.36 -16.55
C ASP A 50 16.12 9.81 -17.08
N PHE A 51 16.16 8.55 -17.53
CA PHE A 51 17.36 7.90 -18.10
C PHE A 51 17.31 7.70 -19.63
N ILE A 52 16.44 8.41 -20.37
CA ILE A 52 16.35 8.34 -21.84
C ILE A 52 17.08 9.51 -22.52
#